data_AF-A0A068WXW0-F1
#
_entry.id   AF-A0A068WXW0-F1
#
_cell.length_a   1.000
_cell.length_b   1.000
_cell.length_c   1.000
_cell.angle_alpha   90.00
_cell.angle_beta   90.00
_cell.angle_gamma   90.00
#
_symmetry.space_group_name_H-M   'P 1'
#
loop_
_entity.id
_entity.type
_entity.pdbx_description
1 polymer ?
#
loop_
_entity_poly.entity_id
_entity_poly.type
_entity_poly.pdbx_seq_one_letter_code
_entity_poly.pdbx_strand_id
1 'polypeptide(L)'
;VDFAGTDSLVSVPKKGDEVFKDECVFSFAAPDDKNGLLICLRTFLGVDPNDDEPFKPRKLANGTPGGFELPDDKYTVSERWCLRCFPGKQTLDIPCAVEDSAVTDMSHLEGLGLTAKLMSCNNNVQRCDSAILAAERAGAAAAWEAENACSVSKFALDLVQLDNGVTVPPR
;
A
#
# COMPACT_ATOMS: atom_id res chain seq x y z
N VAL A 1 22.05 2.19 19.55
CA VAL A 1 21.83 2.87 18.25
C VAL A 1 21.19 4.19 18.62
N ASP A 2 21.84 5.32 18.35
CA ASP A 2 21.36 6.63 18.85
C ASP A 2 20.80 7.42 17.67
N PHE A 3 19.48 7.54 17.64
CA PHE A 3 18.76 8.36 16.66
C PHE A 3 18.47 9.78 17.19
N ALA A 4 19.07 10.17 18.32
CA ALA A 4 18.92 11.52 18.86
C ALA A 4 19.30 12.58 17.83
N GLY A 5 18.48 13.64 17.74
CA GLY A 5 18.71 14.77 16.83
C GLY A 5 18.24 14.54 15.38
N THR A 6 17.75 13.34 15.03
CA THR A 6 17.20 13.08 13.69
C THR A 6 15.79 13.64 13.47
N ASP A 7 15.15 14.19 14.51
CA ASP A 7 13.79 14.77 14.45
C ASP A 7 13.65 15.88 13.41
N SER A 8 14.73 16.63 13.15
CA SER A 8 14.76 17.66 12.10
C SER A 8 14.76 17.09 10.68
N LEU A 9 15.08 15.79 10.55
CA LEU A 9 15.16 15.05 9.29
C LEU A 9 13.92 14.21 8.98
N VAL A 10 13.00 14.10 9.93
CA VAL A 10 11.82 13.23 9.83
C VAL A 10 10.56 14.07 9.68
N SER A 11 9.62 13.59 8.87
CA SER A 11 8.25 14.08 8.74
C SER A 11 7.29 13.00 9.25
N VAL A 12 6.11 13.37 9.75
CA VAL A 12 5.09 12.39 10.14
C VAL A 12 4.01 12.40 9.06
N PRO A 13 3.74 11.27 8.37
CA PRO A 13 2.68 11.20 7.37
C PRO A 13 1.34 11.58 7.98
N LYS A 14 0.60 12.45 7.31
CA LYS A 14 -0.76 12.89 7.66
C LYS A 14 -1.77 12.28 6.69
N LYS A 15 -3.05 12.45 7.03
CA LYS A 15 -4.15 12.06 6.15
C LYS A 15 -4.05 12.82 4.82
N GLY A 16 -3.85 12.10 3.72
CA GLY A 16 -3.69 12.64 2.37
C GLY A 16 -2.24 12.74 1.88
N ASP A 17 -1.25 12.49 2.73
CA ASP A 17 0.13 12.38 2.28
C ASP A 17 0.34 11.05 1.52
N GLU A 18 1.13 11.10 0.47
CA GLU A 18 1.45 9.95 -0.37
C GLU A 18 2.70 9.24 0.15
N VAL A 19 2.57 7.96 0.51
CA VAL A 19 3.68 7.11 0.96
C VAL A 19 3.94 6.04 -0.10
N PHE A 20 5.10 6.12 -0.75
CA PHE A 20 5.50 5.21 -1.83
C PHE A 20 6.31 4.05 -1.25
N LYS A 21 5.61 3.04 -0.73
CA LYS A 21 6.22 1.88 -0.05
C LYS A 21 6.23 0.58 -0.87
N ASP A 22 5.64 0.56 -2.07
CA ASP A 22 5.55 -0.66 -2.87
C ASP A 22 6.62 -0.76 -3.96
N GLU A 23 7.18 0.37 -4.39
CA GLU A 23 8.14 0.42 -5.50
C GLU A 23 9.12 1.60 -5.35
N CYS A 24 10.30 1.45 -5.95
CA CYS A 24 11.31 2.50 -6.07
C CYS A 24 10.88 3.56 -7.10
N VAL A 25 11.19 4.83 -6.82
CA VAL A 25 10.91 5.94 -7.74
C VAL A 25 11.85 5.97 -8.97
N PHE A 26 12.98 5.28 -8.92
CA PHE A 26 14.00 5.27 -9.97
C PHE A 26 14.13 3.92 -10.70
N SER A 27 13.61 2.84 -10.12
CA SER A 27 13.75 1.47 -10.62
C SER A 27 12.50 0.66 -10.28
N PHE A 28 12.39 -0.55 -10.83
CA PHE A 28 11.30 -1.49 -10.50
C PHE A 28 11.61 -2.33 -9.25
N ALA A 29 12.43 -1.80 -8.33
CA ALA A 29 12.74 -2.45 -7.07
C ALA A 29 11.55 -2.33 -6.11
N ALA A 30 11.29 -3.37 -5.34
CA ALA A 30 10.13 -3.51 -4.47
C ALA A 30 10.53 -4.14 -3.12
N PRO A 31 9.70 -4.07 -2.08
CA PRO A 31 10.03 -4.58 -0.75
C PRO A 31 10.36 -6.08 -0.70
N ASP A 32 9.86 -6.87 -1.67
CA ASP A 32 10.09 -8.31 -1.79
C ASP A 32 11.45 -8.66 -2.41
N ASP A 33 12.23 -7.66 -2.84
CA ASP A 33 13.59 -7.86 -3.32
C ASP A 33 14.56 -8.27 -2.22
N LYS A 34 15.68 -8.84 -2.68
CA LYS A 34 16.81 -9.25 -1.82
C LYS A 34 17.28 -8.17 -0.85
N ASN A 35 17.20 -6.90 -1.24
CA ASN A 35 17.70 -5.78 -0.46
C ASN A 35 16.58 -4.94 0.18
N GLY A 36 15.31 -5.28 -0.08
CA GLY A 36 14.15 -4.50 0.29
C GLY A 36 14.09 -3.13 -0.37
N LEU A 37 13.24 -2.26 0.17
CA LEU A 37 13.02 -0.89 -0.29
C LEU A 37 13.30 0.09 0.85
N LEU A 38 14.06 1.16 0.60
CA LEU A 38 14.29 2.22 1.58
C LEU A 38 13.23 3.31 1.43
N ILE A 39 12.53 3.64 2.51
CA ILE A 39 11.57 4.75 2.51
C ILE A 39 12.22 5.95 3.18
N CYS A 40 12.32 7.08 2.47
CA CYS A 40 12.81 8.31 3.06
C CYS A 40 11.79 8.86 4.07
N LEU A 41 12.12 8.91 5.37
CA LEU A 41 11.21 9.41 6.40
C LEU A 41 10.93 10.92 6.34
N ARG A 42 11.53 11.65 5.40
CA ARG A 42 11.24 13.07 5.15
C ARG A 42 10.21 13.28 4.06
N THR A 43 10.34 12.55 2.96
CA THR A 43 9.59 12.74 1.70
C THR A 43 8.70 11.56 1.34
N PHE A 44 8.82 10.44 2.05
CA PHE A 44 8.06 9.19 1.86
C PHE A 44 8.20 8.55 0.48
N LEU A 45 9.32 8.83 -0.20
CA LEU A 45 9.69 8.16 -1.45
C LEU A 45 10.41 6.84 -1.14
N GLY A 46 10.01 5.79 -1.85
CA GLY A 46 10.71 4.51 -1.91
C GLY A 46 11.91 4.60 -2.85
N VAL A 47 13.06 4.11 -2.40
CA VAL A 47 14.33 4.12 -3.13
C VAL A 47 15.00 2.77 -2.99
N ASP A 48 15.51 2.25 -4.11
CA ASP A 48 16.32 1.04 -4.13
C ASP A 48 17.64 1.28 -3.38
N PRO A 49 17.99 0.44 -2.38
CA PRO A 49 19.29 0.53 -1.72
C PRO A 49 20.49 0.34 -2.66
N ASN A 50 20.33 -0.30 -3.82
CA ASN A 50 21.39 -0.62 -4.78
C ASN A 50 21.02 -0.17 -6.20
N ASP A 51 21.07 1.14 -6.45
CA ASP A 51 20.88 1.72 -7.80
C ASP A 51 22.02 1.37 -8.80
N ASP A 52 23.05 0.66 -8.34
CA ASP A 52 24.23 0.28 -9.14
C ASP A 52 24.09 -1.06 -9.89
N GLU A 53 23.10 -1.91 -9.55
CA GLU A 53 22.94 -3.20 -10.22
C GLU A 53 22.12 -3.06 -11.52
N PRO A 54 22.56 -3.69 -12.64
CA PRO A 54 21.87 -3.57 -13.92
C PRO A 54 20.43 -4.07 -13.83
N PHE A 55 19.53 -3.29 -14.39
CA PHE A 55 18.09 -3.55 -14.46
C PHE A 55 17.79 -5.01 -14.81
N LYS A 56 17.18 -5.74 -13.88
CA LYS A 56 16.66 -7.08 -14.13
C LYS A 56 15.16 -6.97 -14.46
N PRO A 57 14.74 -7.19 -15.72
CA PRO A 57 13.33 -7.10 -16.08
C PRO A 57 12.52 -8.12 -15.27
N ARG A 58 11.52 -7.64 -14.52
CA ARG A 58 10.54 -8.51 -13.87
C ARG A 58 9.54 -9.01 -14.90
N LYS A 59 9.05 -10.23 -14.70
CA LYS A 59 7.97 -10.77 -15.51
C LYS A 59 6.70 -9.97 -15.23
N LEU A 60 6.20 -9.28 -16.24
CA LEU A 60 4.84 -8.75 -16.25
C LEU A 60 3.89 -9.96 -16.23
N ALA A 61 3.05 -10.07 -15.21
CA ALA A 61 1.96 -11.04 -15.18
C ALA A 61 0.86 -10.55 -16.14
N ASN A 62 1.13 -10.64 -17.44
CA ASN A 62 0.09 -10.53 -18.44
C ASN A 62 -0.81 -11.76 -18.29
N GLY A 63 -1.85 -11.63 -17.48
CA GLY A 63 -2.95 -12.59 -17.46
C GLY A 63 -3.57 -12.62 -18.85
N THR A 64 -3.19 -13.62 -19.65
CA THR A 64 -3.92 -13.91 -20.88
C THR A 64 -5.35 -14.33 -20.52
N PRO A 65 -6.38 -13.84 -21.24
CA PRO A 65 -7.75 -14.30 -21.04
C PRO A 65 -7.80 -15.82 -21.34
N GLY A 66 -8.06 -16.63 -20.29
CA GLY A 66 -7.96 -18.09 -20.31
C GLY A 66 -6.85 -18.68 -19.42
N GLY A 67 -6.42 -17.97 -18.37
CA GLY A 67 -5.35 -18.39 -17.45
C GLY A 67 -5.61 -19.74 -16.76
N PHE A 68 -4.52 -20.48 -16.52
CA PHE A 68 -4.51 -21.71 -15.75
C PHE A 68 -4.91 -21.43 -14.30
N GLU A 69 -5.80 -22.24 -13.72
CA GLU A 69 -5.95 -22.32 -12.26
C GLU A 69 -4.65 -22.88 -11.70
N LEU A 70 -3.76 -21.99 -11.28
CA LEU A 70 -2.67 -22.38 -10.40
C LEU A 70 -3.34 -22.92 -9.10
N PRO A 71 -2.82 -24.02 -8.52
CA PRO A 71 -3.23 -24.41 -7.18
C PRO A 71 -3.13 -23.18 -6.28
N ASP A 72 -4.13 -22.89 -5.44
CA ASP A 72 -4.08 -21.76 -4.53
C ASP A 72 -2.71 -21.73 -3.85
N ASP A 73 -1.82 -20.84 -4.31
CA ASP A 73 -0.50 -20.69 -3.74
C ASP A 73 -0.77 -20.08 -2.35
N LYS A 74 -0.85 -20.94 -1.34
CA LYS A 74 -0.97 -20.54 0.06
C LYS A 74 0.37 -19.99 0.49
N TYR A 75 0.73 -18.80 0.00
CA TYR A 75 1.89 -18.08 0.47
C TYR A 75 1.53 -17.30 1.74
N THR A 76 2.38 -17.37 2.74
CA THR A 76 2.32 -16.47 3.90
C THR A 76 3.27 -15.31 3.65
N VAL A 77 2.73 -14.12 3.44
CA VAL A 77 3.55 -12.90 3.36
C VAL A 77 3.96 -12.52 4.78
N SER A 78 5.24 -12.19 4.96
CA SER A 78 5.75 -11.64 6.21
C SER A 78 6.61 -10.43 5.92
N GLU A 79 6.36 -9.34 6.64
CA GLU A 79 7.11 -8.10 6.50
C GLU A 79 8.16 -7.97 7.61
N ARG A 80 9.25 -7.26 7.30
CA ARG A 80 10.27 -6.89 8.28
C ARG A 80 10.65 -5.44 8.09
N TRP A 81 10.67 -4.69 9.18
CA TRP A 81 10.94 -3.26 9.16
C TRP A 81 12.24 -2.97 9.91
N CYS A 82 13.01 -1.99 9.43
CA CYS A 82 14.16 -1.46 10.17
C CYS A 82 14.34 0.03 9.90
N LEU A 83 14.81 0.76 10.91
CA LEU A 83 15.29 2.14 10.77
C LEU A 83 16.77 2.11 10.40
N ARG A 84 17.13 2.85 9.36
CA ARG A 84 18.52 2.97 8.91
C ARG A 84 18.95 4.43 8.83
N CYS A 85 20.08 4.76 9.47
CA CYS A 85 20.66 6.09 9.44
C CYS A 85 21.94 6.12 8.58
N PHE A 86 21.98 7.04 7.61
CA PHE A 86 23.11 7.26 6.72
C PHE A 86 23.82 8.58 7.06
N PRO A 87 25.16 8.68 6.90
CA PRO A 87 26.08 7.68 6.31
C PRO A 87 26.54 6.58 7.28
N GLY A 88 26.23 6.69 8.58
CA GLY A 88 26.79 5.85 9.65
C GLY A 88 26.42 4.36 9.63
N LYS A 89 25.59 3.90 8.67
CA LYS A 89 25.07 2.54 8.54
C LYS A 89 24.51 1.97 9.87
N GLN A 90 23.97 2.83 10.73
CA GLN A 90 23.29 2.37 11.93
C GLN A 90 21.93 1.80 11.52
N THR A 91 21.63 0.58 11.96
CA THR A 91 20.36 -0.08 11.72
C THR A 91 19.73 -0.47 13.06
N LEU A 92 18.42 -0.29 13.18
CA LEU A 92 17.62 -0.75 14.30
C LEU A 92 16.41 -1.49 13.75
N ASP A 93 16.21 -2.73 14.18
CA ASP A 93 15.02 -3.49 13.81
C ASP A 93 13.77 -2.89 14.44
N ILE A 94 12.70 -2.86 13.66
CA ILE A 94 11.42 -2.28 14.03
C ILE A 94 10.38 -3.39 14.00
N PRO A 95 9.74 -3.70 15.15
CA PRO A 95 8.64 -4.65 15.19
C PRO A 95 7.50 -4.23 14.26
N CYS A 96 6.77 -5.21 13.73
CA CYS A 96 5.52 -4.92 13.02
C CYS A 96 4.48 -4.37 14.00
N ALA A 97 3.62 -3.49 13.50
CA ALA A 97 2.43 -3.06 14.23
C ALA A 97 1.55 -4.26 14.57
N VAL A 98 0.87 -4.20 15.72
CA VAL A 98 -0.12 -5.21 16.10
C VAL A 98 -1.32 -5.09 15.15
N GLU A 99 -1.71 -6.20 14.53
CA GLU A 99 -2.88 -6.27 13.65
C GLU A 99 -4.15 -5.86 14.42
N ASP A 100 -5.09 -5.19 13.73
CA ASP A 100 -6.36 -4.69 14.27
C ASP A 100 -6.27 -3.73 15.47
N SER A 101 -5.08 -3.21 15.77
CA SER A 101 -4.88 -2.14 16.76
C SER A 101 -5.31 -0.77 16.24
N ALA A 102 -5.64 0.14 17.15
CA ALA A 102 -5.92 1.53 16.80
C ALA A 102 -4.71 2.17 16.11
N VAL A 103 -4.93 3.09 15.16
CA VAL A 103 -3.84 3.77 14.45
C VAL A 103 -2.90 4.52 15.40
N THR A 104 -3.38 4.95 16.56
CA THR A 104 -2.59 5.63 17.60
C THR A 104 -1.78 4.69 18.49
N ASP A 105 -1.95 3.37 18.36
CA ASP A 105 -1.24 2.38 19.17
C ASP A 105 0.22 2.25 18.71
N MET A 106 1.14 2.71 19.57
CA MET A 106 2.58 2.66 19.36
C MET A 106 3.28 1.70 20.35
N SER A 107 2.53 0.81 21.00
CA SER A 107 3.04 -0.12 22.02
C SER A 107 4.21 -0.99 21.50
N HIS A 108 4.17 -1.37 20.22
CA HIS A 108 5.23 -2.17 19.57
C HIS A 108 6.54 -1.40 19.35
N LEU A 109 6.56 -0.09 19.58
CA LEU A 109 7.73 0.78 19.48
C LEU A 109 8.27 1.22 20.83
N GLU A 110 7.54 0.94 21.92
CA GLU A 110 7.97 1.26 23.27
C GLU A 110 9.25 0.47 23.63
N GLY A 111 10.16 1.10 24.37
CA GLY A 111 11.43 0.49 24.78
C GLY A 111 12.55 0.54 23.74
N LEU A 112 12.29 1.00 22.51
CA LEU A 112 13.32 1.16 21.48
C LEU A 112 14.18 2.43 21.61
N GLY A 113 13.85 3.32 22.55
CA GLY A 113 14.58 4.57 22.79
C GLY A 113 14.44 5.60 21.67
N LEU A 114 13.37 5.52 20.87
CA LEU A 114 13.07 6.45 19.78
C LEU A 114 12.37 7.72 20.31
N THR A 115 12.52 8.82 19.57
CA THR A 115 11.77 10.05 19.85
C THR A 115 10.29 9.87 19.53
N ALA A 116 9.41 10.64 20.19
CA ALA A 116 7.97 10.58 19.94
C ALA A 116 7.61 10.82 18.46
N LYS A 117 8.37 11.70 17.80
CA LYS A 117 8.18 12.00 16.37
C LYS A 117 8.56 10.81 15.49
N LEU A 118 9.68 10.13 15.77
CA LEU A 118 10.08 8.93 15.04
C LEU A 118 9.10 7.77 15.26
N MET A 119 8.64 7.56 16.50
CA MET A 119 7.64 6.54 16.80
C MET A 119 6.36 6.80 16.00
N SER A 120 5.84 8.03 16.02
CA SER A 120 4.65 8.40 15.27
C SER A 120 4.85 8.27 13.75
N CYS A 121 6.00 8.69 13.21
CA CYS A 121 6.32 8.53 11.80
C CYS A 121 6.30 7.06 11.39
N ASN A 122 7.06 6.22 12.09
CA ASN A 122 7.20 4.80 11.75
C ASN A 122 5.86 4.07 11.86
N ASN A 123 5.11 4.36 12.92
CA ASN A 123 3.78 3.85 13.15
C ASN A 123 2.81 4.16 12.00
N ASN A 124 2.85 5.39 11.49
CA ASN A 124 2.01 5.83 10.37
C ASN A 124 2.46 5.24 9.05
N VAL A 125 3.76 5.12 8.78
CA VAL A 125 4.31 4.49 7.57
C VAL A 125 3.93 3.01 7.49
N GLN A 126 4.00 2.29 8.61
CA GLN A 126 3.61 0.88 8.66
C GLN A 126 2.11 0.68 8.34
N ARG A 127 1.25 1.57 8.85
CA ARG A 127 -0.21 1.41 8.76
C ARG A 127 -0.88 2.10 7.57
N CYS A 128 -0.22 3.04 6.90
CA CYS A 128 -0.86 3.73 5.78
C CYS A 128 -1.03 2.81 4.57
N ASP A 129 -2.12 3.00 3.82
CA ASP A 129 -2.20 2.51 2.45
C ASP A 129 -1.06 3.13 1.63
N SER A 130 -0.51 2.39 0.68
CA SER A 130 0.47 2.94 -0.23
C SER A 130 -0.20 3.92 -1.21
N ALA A 131 0.57 4.89 -1.69
CA ALA A 131 0.09 5.88 -2.64
C ALA A 131 -0.42 5.23 -3.94
N ILE A 132 0.28 4.19 -4.42
CA ILE A 132 -0.08 3.46 -5.64
C ILE A 132 -1.43 2.76 -5.47
N LEU A 133 -1.59 1.97 -4.41
CA LEU A 133 -2.84 1.25 -4.16
C LEU A 133 -4.02 2.20 -3.94
N ALA A 134 -3.80 3.31 -3.25
CA ALA A 134 -4.81 4.34 -3.05
C ALA A 134 -5.24 4.99 -4.39
N ALA A 135 -4.29 5.30 -5.26
CA ALA A 135 -4.54 5.86 -6.59
C ALA A 135 -5.25 4.85 -7.51
N GLU A 136 -4.85 3.58 -7.50
CA GLU A 136 -5.51 2.52 -8.27
C GLU A 136 -6.96 2.33 -7.85
N ARG A 137 -7.24 2.29 -6.54
CA ARG A 137 -8.61 2.19 -6.01
C ARG A 137 -9.44 3.39 -6.43
N ALA A 138 -8.90 4.60 -6.31
CA ALA A 138 -9.59 5.83 -6.72
C ALA A 138 -9.87 5.86 -8.23
N GLY A 139 -8.89 5.44 -9.05
CA GLY A 139 -9.04 5.32 -10.49
C GLY A 139 -10.08 4.28 -10.90
N ALA A 140 -10.07 3.11 -10.25
CA ALA A 140 -11.05 2.05 -10.49
C ALA A 140 -12.47 2.48 -10.13
N ALA A 141 -12.65 3.18 -9.00
CA ALA A 141 -13.94 3.75 -8.61
C ALA A 141 -14.44 4.78 -9.64
N ALA A 142 -13.56 5.70 -10.07
CA ALA A 142 -13.90 6.70 -11.09
C ALA A 142 -14.26 6.06 -12.44
N ALA A 143 -13.52 5.03 -12.87
CA ALA A 143 -13.82 4.29 -14.09
C ALA A 143 -15.19 3.59 -14.00
N TRP A 144 -15.47 2.95 -12.86
CA TRP A 144 -16.75 2.31 -12.61
C TRP A 144 -17.92 3.30 -12.65
N GLU A 145 -17.76 4.47 -12.01
CA GLU A 145 -18.78 5.53 -12.01
C GLU A 145 -19.02 6.11 -13.41
N ALA A 146 -17.97 6.27 -14.22
CA ALA A 146 -18.08 6.75 -15.59
C ALA A 146 -18.79 5.73 -16.52
N GLU A 147 -18.45 4.44 -16.41
CA GLU A 147 -19.05 3.39 -17.22
C GLU A 147 -20.48 3.05 -16.78
N ASN A 148 -20.75 3.09 -15.47
CA ASN A 148 -22.07 2.84 -14.89
C ASN A 148 -22.82 4.12 -14.56
N ALA A 149 -22.64 5.17 -15.36
CA ALA A 149 -23.51 6.34 -15.35
C ALA A 149 -24.93 5.91 -15.79
N CYS A 150 -25.67 5.30 -14.85
CA CYS A 150 -26.99 4.75 -15.08
C CYS A 150 -27.98 5.90 -15.22
N SER A 151 -28.08 6.43 -16.43
CA SER A 151 -29.13 7.39 -16.75
C SER A 151 -30.47 6.69 -16.54
N VAL A 152 -31.39 7.34 -15.83
CA VAL A 152 -32.75 6.83 -15.68
C VAL A 152 -33.34 6.58 -17.07
N SER A 153 -33.83 5.36 -17.30
CA SER A 153 -34.44 4.99 -18.58
C SER A 153 -35.55 5.98 -18.93
N LYS A 154 -35.65 6.36 -20.21
CA LYS A 154 -36.73 7.21 -20.73
C LYS A 154 -38.12 6.58 -20.48
N PHE A 155 -38.17 5.28 -20.28
CA PHE A 155 -39.39 4.52 -20.03
C PHE A 155 -39.54 4.08 -18.57
N ALA A 156 -38.70 4.59 -17.65
CA ALA A 156 -38.75 4.18 -16.25
C ALA A 156 -40.13 4.40 -15.60
N LEU A 157 -40.93 5.35 -16.11
CA LEU A 157 -42.29 5.64 -15.65
C LEU A 157 -43.38 5.02 -16.52
N ASP A 158 -43.16 4.92 -17.84
CA ASP A 158 -44.21 4.64 -18.82
C ASP A 158 -44.09 3.26 -19.50
N LEU A 159 -43.17 2.40 -19.03
CA LEU A 159 -42.98 1.08 -19.61
C LEU A 159 -44.22 0.20 -19.37
N VAL A 160 -44.96 -0.10 -20.44
CA VAL A 160 -46.10 -1.01 -20.40
C VAL A 160 -45.63 -2.42 -20.07
N GLN A 161 -46.04 -2.94 -18.91
CA GLN A 161 -45.81 -4.33 -18.52
C GLN A 161 -46.97 -5.20 -18.99
N LEU A 162 -46.66 -6.28 -19.71
CA LEU A 162 -47.64 -7.26 -20.13
C LEU A 162 -47.88 -8.25 -19.00
N ASP A 163 -49.15 -8.42 -18.60
CA ASP A 163 -49.54 -9.48 -17.68
C ASP A 163 -49.72 -10.79 -18.45
N ASN A 164 -48.78 -11.71 -18.26
CA ASN A 164 -48.82 -13.06 -18.83
C ASN A 164 -49.20 -14.13 -17.80
N GLY A 165 -49.60 -13.75 -16.58
CA GLY A 165 -49.96 -14.66 -15.50
C GLY A 165 -48.81 -15.51 -14.94
N VAL A 166 -47.55 -15.21 -15.31
CA VAL A 166 -46.36 -15.95 -14.84
C VAL A 166 -45.71 -15.22 -13.67
N THR A 167 -45.64 -15.86 -12.51
CA THR A 167 -44.94 -15.34 -11.33
C THR A 167 -43.50 -15.86 -11.28
N VAL A 168 -42.52 -14.95 -11.23
CA VAL A 168 -41.10 -15.30 -11.04
C VAL A 168 -40.86 -15.58 -9.56
N PRO A 169 -40.44 -16.80 -9.15
CA PRO A 169 -40.16 -17.10 -7.76
C PRO A 169 -38.86 -16.43 -7.28
N PRO A 170 -38.75 -16.05 -6.00
CA PRO A 170 -37.49 -15.60 -5.42
C PRO A 170 -36.49 -16.77 -5.40
N ARG A 171 -35.23 -16.49 -5.76
CA ARG A 171 -34.11 -17.43 -5.58
C ARG A 171 -33.67 -17.48 -4.14
#